data_AF-A0A1C6AYV3-F1
#
_entry.id   AF-A0A1C6AYV3-F1
#
_cell.length_a   1.000
_cell.length_b   1.000
_cell.length_c   1.000
_cell.angle_alpha   90.00
_cell.angle_beta   90.00
_cell.angle_gamma   90.00
#
_symmetry.space_group_name_H-M   'P 1'
#
loop_
_entity.id
_entity.type
_entity.pdbx_description
1 polymer ?
#
loop_
_entity_poly.entity_id
_entity_poly.type
_entity_poly.pdbx_seq_one_letter_code
_entity_poly.pdbx_strand_id
1 'polypeptide(L)'
;MHVKRYLWKVGLTLLLLGVWTAPTASANSAQSHWSGTDRTGAIVTDEICPLEVQGETLTFEVQEFPRNYYSTAEEFLAYTGHVTAEYTFYNPADYTVTATLVFPFGAVPDYGYFYDDQLETSSSGIDGDKYGITVDGVAVEKRLRHTLAERYEQFDLERDMALLHDGYVDDPFYTPDMTVTKYIYQVSGVDSKAYPAATAAFLLNADPARTRVLLMEQSGGKTLEEGVMADTWAENGERYTVYCFGEAVGELEWQMYENGACEKEIDGAVELVDTSAMTFKDLALEDWSSESGVLEQDWYNAFVEDLNRSEWNCGIVSGSDIHDDLSRVLMRWYEYELTVEPGKRVVNTVTAPIYPGINTNYDPSIYTYTYLLSPAQTWRDFRTLDIRVNTPYFITESSLEGFEKEEGGYTLSLDGLPEGELVFVLSADEHPAKELPNLAYLVFYLPILLPILALILIPVVVILVRRRRKRL
;
A
#
# COMPACT_ATOMS: atom_id res chain seq x y z
N MET A 1 4.83 -56.94 12.58
CA MET A 1 3.84 -56.87 11.48
C MET A 1 3.07 -55.58 11.68
N HIS A 2 2.97 -54.72 10.67
CA HIS A 2 2.75 -53.24 10.73
C HIS A 2 4.05 -52.47 11.06
N VAL A 3 4.58 -51.49 10.30
CA VAL A 3 4.11 -50.71 9.14
C VAL A 3 5.31 -50.39 8.21
N LYS A 4 5.03 -50.37 6.90
CA LYS A 4 5.89 -49.97 5.76
C LYS A 4 5.45 -48.57 5.29
N ARG A 5 6.38 -47.80 4.69
CA ARG A 5 6.19 -46.61 3.78
C ARG A 5 5.70 -45.34 4.48
N TYR A 6 6.38 -44.18 4.41
CA TYR A 6 6.69 -43.31 3.27
C TYR A 6 7.88 -42.39 3.68
N LEU A 7 9.01 -42.33 2.95
CA LEU A 7 9.31 -41.41 1.84
C LEU A 7 9.29 -39.92 2.22
N TRP A 8 10.49 -39.32 2.22
CA TRP A 8 10.90 -38.04 1.60
C TRP A 8 9.92 -36.84 1.52
N LYS A 9 10.51 -35.64 1.61
CA LYS A 9 9.95 -34.26 1.62
C LYS A 9 9.62 -33.83 3.05
N VAL A 10 10.07 -32.70 3.59
CA VAL A 10 10.19 -31.32 3.10
C VAL A 10 11.31 -30.69 3.96
N GLY A 11 12.16 -29.77 3.55
CA GLY A 11 12.27 -28.91 2.39
C GLY A 11 13.33 -27.90 2.77
N LEU A 12 14.26 -27.65 1.86
CA LEU A 12 15.21 -26.54 1.93
C LEU A 12 14.37 -25.26 2.06
N THR A 13 14.21 -24.71 3.26
CA THR A 13 13.56 -23.41 3.41
C THR A 13 14.55 -22.38 2.90
N LEU A 14 14.35 -22.02 1.62
CA LEU A 14 14.79 -20.76 1.04
C LEU A 14 14.62 -19.67 2.09
N LEU A 15 15.75 -19.14 2.55
CA LEU A 15 15.80 -17.81 3.15
C LEU A 15 15.61 -16.85 1.97
N LEU A 16 14.36 -16.76 1.51
CA LEU A 16 13.88 -15.60 0.78
C LEU A 16 14.05 -14.45 1.76
N LEU A 17 15.17 -13.74 1.60
CA LEU A 17 15.29 -12.35 1.97
C LEU A 17 14.10 -11.67 1.32
N GLY A 18 13.01 -11.53 2.08
CA GLY A 18 12.02 -10.53 1.80
C GLY A 18 12.76 -9.21 1.80
N VAL A 19 13.10 -8.71 0.63
CA VAL A 19 13.28 -7.28 0.44
C VAL A 19 11.87 -6.74 0.61
N TRP A 20 11.56 -6.32 1.83
CA TRP A 20 10.32 -5.62 2.13
C TRP A 20 10.51 -4.23 1.53
N THR A 21 10.10 -4.07 0.28
CA THR A 21 10.05 -2.79 -0.39
C THR A 21 8.85 -2.04 0.16
N ALA A 22 9.08 -0.90 0.82
CA ALA A 22 8.07 0.15 0.91
C ALA A 22 7.61 0.51 -0.52
N PRO A 23 6.36 0.96 -0.73
CA PRO A 23 5.89 1.37 -2.05
C PRO A 23 6.87 2.41 -2.62
N THR A 24 7.52 2.03 -3.71
CA THR A 24 8.37 2.88 -4.51
C THR A 24 7.50 3.64 -5.50
N ALA A 25 7.90 4.87 -5.87
CA ALA A 25 7.17 5.57 -6.91
C ALA A 25 7.28 4.77 -8.22
N SER A 26 6.16 4.33 -8.78
CA SER A 26 6.15 3.43 -9.93
C SER A 26 5.17 3.91 -11.00
N ALA A 27 5.59 3.86 -12.26
CA ALA A 27 4.93 4.62 -13.33
C ALA A 27 4.72 3.83 -14.64
N ASN A 28 3.59 4.02 -15.35
CA ASN A 28 3.34 3.63 -16.77
C ASN A 28 1.95 4.06 -17.29
N SER A 29 1.73 4.28 -18.59
CA SER A 29 0.40 4.55 -19.13
C SER A 29 -0.42 3.28 -19.40
N ALA A 30 -1.58 3.14 -18.74
CA ALA A 30 -2.66 2.23 -19.11
C ALA A 30 -3.87 2.98 -19.69
N GLN A 31 -4.69 2.30 -20.49
CA GLN A 31 -6.00 2.80 -20.91
C GLN A 31 -7.08 2.46 -19.86
N SER A 32 -7.83 3.44 -19.36
CA SER A 32 -8.95 3.19 -18.43
C SER A 32 -10.27 2.98 -19.17
N HIS A 33 -10.55 3.81 -20.17
CA HIS A 33 -11.70 3.68 -21.07
C HIS A 33 -11.39 4.32 -22.42
N TRP A 34 -12.13 3.96 -23.47
CA TRP A 34 -12.00 4.60 -24.78
C TRP A 34 -13.32 4.62 -25.54
N SER A 35 -13.40 5.54 -26.50
CA SER A 35 -14.46 5.59 -27.49
C SER A 35 -13.90 5.96 -28.86
N GLY A 36 -14.52 5.45 -29.91
CA GLY A 36 -14.24 5.80 -31.29
C GLY A 36 -15.43 6.52 -31.91
N THR A 37 -15.20 7.45 -32.83
CA THR A 37 -16.28 8.06 -33.63
C THR A 37 -16.03 7.81 -35.09
N ASP A 38 -16.90 7.00 -35.71
CA ASP A 38 -16.78 6.65 -37.12
C ASP A 38 -17.22 7.80 -38.05
N ARG A 39 -17.01 7.60 -39.37
CA ARG A 39 -17.36 8.61 -40.40
C ARG A 39 -18.86 8.89 -40.51
N THR A 40 -19.71 8.12 -39.84
CA THR A 40 -21.15 8.31 -39.75
C THR A 40 -21.56 9.00 -38.44
N GLY A 41 -20.61 9.23 -37.53
CA GLY A 41 -20.84 9.77 -36.20
C GLY A 41 -21.30 8.73 -35.18
N ALA A 42 -21.20 7.43 -35.49
CA ALA A 42 -21.51 6.37 -34.56
C ALA A 42 -20.36 6.21 -33.54
N ILE A 43 -20.74 6.11 -32.26
CA ILE A 43 -19.80 5.86 -31.16
C ILE A 43 -19.50 4.36 -31.13
N VAL A 44 -18.21 4.01 -31.21
CA VAL A 44 -17.65 2.66 -31.10
C VAL A 44 -17.01 2.51 -29.73
N THR A 45 -17.39 1.49 -28.97
CA THR A 45 -16.82 1.18 -27.65
C THR A 45 -16.66 -0.34 -27.56
N ASP A 46 -15.57 -0.89 -28.11
CA ASP A 46 -15.24 -2.31 -27.95
C ASP A 46 -14.38 -2.52 -26.69
N GLU A 47 -14.23 -3.77 -26.23
CA GLU A 47 -13.41 -4.10 -25.05
C GLU A 47 -11.91 -3.77 -25.25
N ILE A 48 -11.42 -3.77 -26.49
CA ILE A 48 -10.00 -3.56 -26.80
C ILE A 48 -9.83 -2.25 -27.56
N CYS A 49 -9.07 -1.31 -26.98
CA CYS A 49 -8.69 -0.07 -27.66
C CYS A 49 -7.89 -0.38 -28.94
N PRO A 50 -8.25 0.20 -30.10
CA PRO A 50 -7.59 -0.13 -31.36
C PRO A 50 -6.19 0.49 -31.51
N LEU A 51 -5.77 1.39 -30.61
CA LEU A 51 -4.46 2.03 -30.66
C LEU A 51 -3.34 0.99 -30.45
N GLU A 52 -2.27 1.14 -31.25
CA GLU A 52 -1.03 0.39 -31.09
C GLU A 52 0.05 1.27 -30.47
N VAL A 53 0.90 0.67 -29.62
CA VAL A 53 2.14 1.29 -29.17
C VAL A 53 3.27 0.82 -30.08
N GLN A 54 3.73 1.71 -30.96
CA GLN A 54 4.82 1.38 -31.90
C GLN A 54 6.21 1.47 -31.28
N GLY A 55 6.32 2.09 -30.10
CA GLY A 55 7.52 2.16 -29.30
C GLY A 55 7.30 3.00 -28.06
N GLU A 56 8.01 2.67 -27.00
CA GLU A 56 8.12 3.45 -25.78
C GLU A 56 9.59 3.77 -25.51
N THR A 57 9.88 5.02 -25.17
CA THR A 57 11.19 5.44 -24.66
C THR A 57 11.05 5.93 -23.23
N LEU A 58 11.68 5.21 -22.30
CA LEU A 58 11.76 5.56 -20.89
C LEU A 58 13.08 6.28 -20.62
N THR A 59 13.00 7.51 -20.12
CA THR A 59 14.17 8.27 -19.70
C THR A 59 14.07 8.59 -18.21
N PHE A 60 14.93 7.95 -17.41
CA PHE A 60 15.10 8.24 -15.99
C PHE A 60 16.18 9.28 -15.81
N GLU A 61 15.84 10.41 -15.20
CA GLU A 61 16.77 11.49 -14.87
C GLU A 61 17.06 11.48 -13.37
N VAL A 62 18.22 10.95 -12.99
CA VAL A 62 18.63 10.79 -11.59
C VAL A 62 20.04 11.36 -11.39
N GLN A 63 20.09 12.67 -11.16
CA GLN A 63 21.35 13.42 -10.97
C GLN A 63 21.78 13.54 -9.51
N GLU A 64 20.86 13.27 -8.59
CA GLU A 64 21.07 13.28 -7.15
C GLU A 64 20.21 12.19 -6.48
N PHE A 65 20.58 11.80 -5.27
CA PHE A 65 19.74 10.94 -4.43
C PHE A 65 18.89 11.78 -3.48
N PRO A 66 17.63 11.37 -3.21
CA PRO A 66 16.83 12.03 -2.20
C PRO A 66 17.41 11.80 -0.81
N ARG A 67 17.08 12.69 0.11
CA ARG A 67 17.41 12.49 1.53
C ARG A 67 16.42 11.51 2.15
N ASN A 68 16.86 10.82 3.20
CA ASN A 68 15.98 9.98 4.01
C ASN A 68 15.07 10.79 4.96
N TYR A 69 15.25 12.12 5.02
CA TYR A 69 14.46 13.04 5.81
C TYR A 69 14.53 14.45 5.22
N TYR A 70 13.41 15.16 5.27
CA TYR A 70 13.24 16.55 4.84
C TYR A 70 12.53 17.33 5.94
N SER A 71 12.94 18.57 6.18
CA SER A 71 12.32 19.39 7.24
C SER A 71 11.10 20.17 6.75
N THR A 72 10.97 20.37 5.44
CA THR A 72 9.89 21.15 4.82
C THR A 72 9.48 20.55 3.47
N ALA A 73 8.24 20.86 3.06
CA ALA A 73 7.73 20.52 1.73
C ALA A 73 8.58 21.12 0.61
N GLU A 74 9.08 22.35 0.77
CA GLU A 74 9.93 23.01 -0.24
C GLU A 74 11.24 22.25 -0.48
N GLU A 75 11.90 21.76 0.58
CA GLU A 75 13.13 20.97 0.45
C GLU A 75 12.88 19.63 -0.24
N PHE A 76 11.76 18.96 0.09
CA PHE A 76 11.36 17.72 -0.55
C PHE A 76 11.05 17.93 -2.03
N LEU A 77 10.26 18.95 -2.36
CA LEU A 77 9.88 19.28 -3.73
C LEU A 77 11.07 19.74 -4.59
N ALA A 78 12.17 20.16 -3.98
CA ALA A 78 13.41 20.50 -4.70
C ALA A 78 14.12 19.28 -5.31
N TYR A 79 13.87 18.05 -4.82
CA TYR A 79 14.47 16.83 -5.38
C TYR A 79 14.09 16.64 -6.85
N THR A 80 15.05 16.52 -7.76
CA THR A 80 14.78 16.62 -9.21
C THR A 80 14.57 15.28 -9.94
N GLY A 81 14.62 14.15 -9.23
CA GLY A 81 14.47 12.82 -9.82
C GLY A 81 13.11 12.63 -10.51
N HIS A 82 13.13 12.25 -11.78
CA HIS A 82 11.91 12.00 -12.55
C HIS A 82 12.11 10.96 -13.64
N VAL A 83 11.00 10.44 -14.15
CA VAL A 83 10.94 9.60 -15.33
C VAL A 83 10.10 10.28 -16.40
N THR A 84 10.54 10.19 -17.65
CA THR A 84 9.77 10.57 -18.83
C THR A 84 9.49 9.33 -19.65
N ALA A 85 8.21 9.03 -19.86
CA ALA A 85 7.75 7.96 -20.73
C ALA A 85 7.18 8.55 -22.01
N GLU A 86 7.84 8.30 -23.15
CA GLU A 86 7.43 8.77 -24.46
C GLU A 86 6.91 7.59 -25.29
N TYR A 87 5.62 7.63 -25.63
CA TYR A 87 4.93 6.61 -26.42
C TYR A 87 4.67 7.12 -27.84
N THR A 88 4.99 6.32 -28.84
CA THR A 88 4.51 6.53 -30.21
C THR A 88 3.24 5.73 -30.44
N PHE A 89 2.08 6.37 -30.32
CA PHE A 89 0.79 5.74 -30.62
C PHE A 89 0.50 5.78 -32.11
N TYR A 90 -0.16 4.73 -32.61
CA TYR A 90 -0.70 4.66 -33.96
C TYR A 90 -2.16 4.23 -33.93
N ASN A 91 -3.01 4.95 -34.66
CA ASN A 91 -4.40 4.54 -34.88
C ASN A 91 -4.54 3.82 -36.24
N PRO A 92 -4.69 2.49 -36.25
CA PRO A 92 -4.90 1.69 -37.45
C PRO A 92 -6.37 1.64 -37.90
N ALA A 93 -7.30 2.08 -37.06
CA ALA A 93 -8.72 2.11 -37.39
C ALA A 93 -9.03 3.19 -38.45
N ASP A 94 -10.17 3.06 -39.11
CA ASP A 94 -10.65 4.03 -40.09
C ASP A 94 -11.53 5.15 -39.46
N TYR A 95 -11.56 5.20 -38.13
CA TYR A 95 -12.29 6.15 -37.29
C TYR A 95 -11.39 6.81 -36.22
N THR A 96 -11.76 8.01 -35.77
CA THR A 96 -11.02 8.74 -34.73
C THR A 96 -11.20 8.03 -33.40
N VAL A 97 -10.14 7.88 -32.62
CA VAL A 97 -10.15 7.22 -31.32
C VAL A 97 -9.80 8.24 -30.25
N THR A 98 -10.64 8.36 -29.24
CA THR A 98 -10.38 9.13 -28.01
C THR A 98 -10.34 8.15 -26.84
N ALA A 99 -9.18 8.04 -26.20
CA ALA A 99 -8.95 7.18 -25.06
C ALA A 99 -8.62 8.02 -23.83
N THR A 100 -9.14 7.62 -22.68
CA THR A 100 -8.71 8.14 -21.38
C THR A 100 -7.62 7.24 -20.86
N LEU A 101 -6.46 7.84 -20.62
CA LEU A 101 -5.27 7.16 -20.13
C LEU A 101 -5.11 7.49 -18.65
N VAL A 102 -4.64 6.50 -17.90
CA VAL A 102 -4.25 6.63 -16.50
C VAL A 102 -2.79 6.22 -16.35
N PHE A 103 -2.03 7.03 -15.63
CA PHE A 103 -0.62 6.82 -15.38
C PHE A 103 -0.40 6.81 -13.86
N PRO A 104 -0.28 5.63 -13.20
CA PRO A 104 0.15 5.59 -11.81
C PRO A 104 1.54 6.20 -11.72
N PHE A 105 1.89 6.78 -10.59
CA PHE A 105 3.27 7.21 -10.30
C PHE A 105 3.63 6.98 -8.82
N GLY A 106 3.03 5.93 -8.24
CA GLY A 106 3.22 5.47 -6.86
C GLY A 106 2.65 6.39 -5.78
N ALA A 107 2.83 5.98 -4.53
CA ALA A 107 2.50 6.78 -3.35
C ALA A 107 3.60 7.80 -3.02
N VAL A 108 3.27 8.82 -2.22
CA VAL A 108 4.28 9.72 -1.66
C VAL A 108 5.18 8.88 -0.72
N PRO A 109 6.52 8.94 -0.86
CA PRO A 109 7.42 8.15 -0.02
C PRO A 109 7.32 8.57 1.45
N ASP A 110 7.69 7.68 2.38
CA ASP A 110 7.64 7.98 3.82
C ASP A 110 8.44 9.23 4.23
N TYR A 111 9.51 9.56 3.48
CA TYR A 111 10.33 10.76 3.67
C TYR A 111 9.75 12.02 3.02
N GLY A 112 8.59 11.95 2.38
CA GLY A 112 7.83 13.06 1.80
C GLY A 112 6.72 13.60 2.69
N TYR A 113 6.66 13.15 3.96
CA TYR A 113 5.73 13.64 4.96
C TYR A 113 6.47 14.45 6.03
N PHE A 114 5.87 15.56 6.43
CA PHE A 114 6.40 16.49 7.42
C PHE A 114 5.44 16.56 8.58
N TYR A 115 5.98 16.57 9.80
CA TYR A 115 5.21 16.75 11.02
C TYR A 115 5.45 18.15 11.56
N ASP A 116 4.38 18.90 11.77
CA ASP A 116 4.44 20.19 12.45
C ASP A 116 4.22 19.98 13.95
N ASP A 117 5.30 20.04 14.73
CA ASP A 117 5.27 19.88 16.19
C ASP A 117 4.38 20.93 16.91
N GLN A 118 4.12 22.09 16.31
CA GLN A 118 3.29 23.14 16.93
C GLN A 118 1.80 22.92 16.68
N LEU A 119 1.46 22.40 15.49
CA LEU A 119 0.09 22.12 15.10
C LEU A 119 -0.34 20.70 15.45
N GLU A 120 0.62 19.82 15.78
CA GLU A 120 0.42 18.37 15.96
C GLU A 120 -0.23 17.72 14.72
N THR A 121 0.11 18.22 13.54
CA THR A 121 -0.45 17.76 12.26
C THR A 121 0.65 17.31 11.30
N SER A 122 0.38 16.26 10.52
CA SER A 122 1.23 15.88 9.39
C SER A 122 0.72 16.50 8.08
N SER A 123 1.64 16.81 7.17
CA SER A 123 1.34 17.21 5.79
C SER A 123 2.27 16.49 4.83
N SER A 124 1.83 16.29 3.59
CA SER A 124 2.65 15.69 2.53
C SER A 124 3.13 16.74 1.54
N GLY A 125 4.23 16.45 0.85
CA GLY A 125 4.72 17.28 -0.25
C GLY A 125 3.91 17.01 -1.49
N ILE A 126 2.89 17.82 -1.77
CA ILE A 126 2.08 17.70 -2.99
C ILE A 126 2.97 17.99 -4.20
N ASP A 127 3.32 16.95 -4.95
CA ASP A 127 4.18 16.97 -6.14
C ASP A 127 3.43 16.64 -7.43
N GLY A 128 2.11 16.38 -7.33
CA GLY A 128 1.29 15.95 -8.45
C GLY A 128 1.32 16.92 -9.63
N ASP A 129 1.51 18.21 -9.40
CA ASP A 129 1.57 19.25 -10.44
C ASP A 129 2.99 19.56 -10.93
N LYS A 130 4.02 18.91 -10.37
CA LYS A 130 5.42 19.23 -10.66
C LYS A 130 5.81 18.98 -12.11
N TYR A 131 5.25 17.94 -12.70
CA TYR A 131 5.50 17.53 -14.07
C TYR A 131 4.19 17.48 -14.85
N GLY A 132 4.25 17.25 -16.16
CA GLY A 132 3.09 17.36 -17.04
C GLY A 132 3.05 16.29 -18.11
N ILE A 133 2.05 16.43 -18.97
CA ILE A 133 1.78 15.53 -20.08
C ILE A 133 1.71 16.35 -21.35
N THR A 134 2.32 15.85 -22.43
CA THR A 134 2.24 16.48 -23.74
C THR A 134 1.90 15.49 -24.82
N VAL A 135 1.11 15.92 -25.80
CA VAL A 135 0.84 15.18 -27.05
C VAL A 135 1.37 16.00 -28.21
N ASP A 136 2.27 15.41 -29.00
CA ASP A 136 3.05 16.08 -30.05
C ASP A 136 3.73 17.37 -29.56
N GLY A 137 4.22 17.34 -28.32
CA GLY A 137 4.87 18.48 -27.66
C GLY A 137 3.93 19.58 -27.16
N VAL A 138 2.61 19.40 -27.29
CA VAL A 138 1.59 20.33 -26.77
C VAL A 138 1.08 19.83 -25.43
N ALA A 139 1.09 20.69 -24.41
CA ALA A 139 0.59 20.33 -23.08
C ALA A 139 -0.90 19.94 -23.10
N VAL A 140 -1.24 18.89 -22.36
CA VAL A 140 -2.60 18.39 -22.18
C VAL A 140 -3.03 18.58 -20.74
N GLU A 141 -4.31 18.89 -20.53
CA GLU A 141 -4.90 18.95 -19.20
C GLU A 141 -4.96 17.55 -18.60
N LYS A 142 -4.60 17.45 -17.31
CA LYS A 142 -4.62 16.20 -16.56
C LYS A 142 -5.42 16.38 -15.28
N ARG A 143 -6.02 15.29 -14.82
CA ARG A 143 -6.64 15.17 -13.50
C ARG A 143 -5.75 14.31 -12.62
N LEU A 144 -5.42 14.80 -11.43
CA LEU A 144 -4.73 14.01 -10.41
C LEU A 144 -5.76 13.15 -9.68
N ARG A 145 -5.61 11.83 -9.76
CA ARG A 145 -6.47 10.84 -9.11
C ARG A 145 -5.72 10.10 -8.01
N HIS A 146 -6.46 9.58 -7.05
CA HIS A 146 -5.92 8.77 -5.97
C HIS A 146 -6.74 7.49 -5.77
N THR A 147 -6.06 6.41 -5.39
CA THR A 147 -6.69 5.15 -4.96
C THR A 147 -5.95 4.63 -3.73
N LEU A 148 -6.61 3.80 -2.91
CA LEU A 148 -5.93 3.13 -1.80
C LEU A 148 -4.78 2.25 -2.34
N ALA A 149 -3.65 2.27 -1.62
CA ALA A 149 -2.48 1.47 -1.90
C ALA A 149 -1.90 0.96 -0.59
N GLU A 150 -2.16 -0.31 -0.31
CA GLU A 150 -1.71 -0.96 0.92
C GLU A 150 -0.19 -0.93 1.05
N ARG A 151 0.27 -0.70 2.28
CA ARG A 151 1.71 -0.71 2.54
C ARG A 151 2.24 -2.10 2.23
N TYR A 152 3.34 -2.15 1.49
CA TYR A 152 4.04 -3.37 1.11
C TYR A 152 3.30 -4.28 0.13
N GLU A 153 2.09 -3.92 -0.30
CA GLU A 153 1.42 -4.62 -1.38
C GLU A 153 2.05 -4.21 -2.72
N GLN A 154 2.32 -5.20 -3.58
CA GLN A 154 2.81 -4.93 -4.92
C GLN A 154 1.64 -4.48 -5.80
N PHE A 155 1.96 -3.60 -6.75
CA PHE A 155 1.00 -3.18 -7.76
C PHE A 155 0.43 -4.39 -8.51
N ASP A 156 -0.89 -4.44 -8.64
CA ASP A 156 -1.62 -5.41 -9.43
C ASP A 156 -2.53 -4.64 -10.39
N LEU A 157 -2.34 -4.87 -11.69
CA LEU A 157 -3.00 -4.10 -12.73
C LEU A 157 -4.53 -4.18 -12.66
N GLU A 158 -5.09 -5.38 -12.48
CA GLU A 158 -6.54 -5.58 -12.50
C GLU A 158 -7.17 -5.01 -11.23
N ARG A 159 -6.59 -5.33 -10.07
CA ARG A 159 -7.06 -4.83 -8.77
C ARG A 159 -6.96 -3.32 -8.68
N ASP A 160 -5.80 -2.75 -8.96
CA ASP A 160 -5.53 -1.33 -8.66
C ASP A 160 -6.21 -0.40 -9.66
N MET A 161 -6.38 -0.82 -10.92
CA MET A 161 -7.18 -0.06 -11.88
C MET A 161 -8.68 -0.08 -11.55
N ALA A 162 -9.19 -1.17 -10.97
CA ALA A 162 -10.60 -1.29 -10.60
C ALA A 162 -11.02 -0.29 -9.51
N LEU A 163 -10.06 0.26 -8.74
CA LEU A 163 -10.30 1.27 -7.70
C LEU A 163 -10.53 2.69 -8.24
N LEU A 164 -10.31 2.93 -9.54
CA LEU A 164 -10.56 4.24 -10.16
C LEU A 164 -12.05 4.40 -10.50
N HIS A 165 -12.74 5.29 -9.78
CA HIS A 165 -14.18 5.54 -9.97
C HIS A 165 -14.49 7.00 -10.33
N ASP A 166 -15.37 7.21 -11.29
CA ASP A 166 -15.96 8.53 -11.52
C ASP A 166 -17.10 8.77 -10.53
N GLY A 167 -16.84 9.59 -9.52
CA GLY A 167 -17.75 9.83 -8.40
C GLY A 167 -17.48 8.89 -7.22
N TYR A 168 -18.48 8.74 -6.35
CA TYR A 168 -18.41 7.80 -5.24
C TYR A 168 -18.65 6.36 -5.74
N VAL A 169 -17.87 5.43 -5.21
CA VAL A 169 -17.98 4.00 -5.49
C VAL A 169 -19.39 3.49 -5.14
N ASP A 170 -19.95 2.66 -6.01
CA ASP A 170 -21.21 1.95 -5.77
C ASP A 170 -20.91 0.67 -4.97
N ASP A 171 -20.60 0.85 -3.69
CA ASP A 171 -20.32 -0.26 -2.78
C ASP A 171 -21.62 -0.99 -2.37
N PRO A 172 -21.62 -2.34 -2.31
CA PRO A 172 -22.83 -3.11 -1.98
C PRO A 172 -23.38 -2.83 -0.57
N PHE A 173 -22.58 -2.29 0.34
CA PHE A 173 -22.98 -1.95 1.70
C PHE A 173 -22.86 -0.45 1.97
N TYR A 174 -21.67 0.14 1.82
CA TYR A 174 -21.37 1.52 2.20
C TYR A 174 -21.88 2.53 1.17
N THR A 175 -23.01 3.16 1.47
CA THR A 175 -23.57 4.24 0.62
C THR A 175 -23.39 5.61 1.28
N PRO A 176 -23.19 6.70 0.51
CA PRO A 176 -22.90 8.03 1.08
C PRO A 176 -23.93 8.50 2.11
N ASP A 177 -25.22 8.28 1.82
CA ASP A 177 -26.35 8.71 2.66
C ASP A 177 -26.69 7.71 3.78
N MET A 178 -25.97 6.59 3.90
CA MET A 178 -26.17 5.62 4.98
C MET A 178 -26.05 6.31 6.34
N THR A 179 -26.96 5.99 7.26
CA THR A 179 -26.84 6.47 8.64
C THR A 179 -25.72 5.71 9.36
N VAL A 180 -24.85 6.46 10.02
CA VAL A 180 -23.87 5.95 10.97
C VAL A 180 -24.21 6.46 12.36
N THR A 181 -24.32 5.54 13.32
CA THR A 181 -24.52 5.89 14.73
C THR A 181 -23.19 5.74 15.47
N LYS A 182 -22.69 6.83 16.06
CA LYS A 182 -21.48 6.86 16.89
C LYS A 182 -21.89 6.72 18.35
N TYR A 183 -21.30 5.75 19.03
CA TYR A 183 -21.42 5.56 20.47
C TYR A 183 -20.07 5.84 21.13
N ILE A 184 -20.08 6.59 22.23
CA ILE A 184 -18.90 6.78 23.08
C ILE A 184 -19.18 6.13 24.42
N TYR A 185 -18.33 5.18 24.79
CA TYR A 185 -18.36 4.51 26.08
C TYR A 185 -17.24 5.00 26.98
N GLN A 186 -17.41 4.89 28.31
CA GLN A 186 -16.37 5.20 29.28
C GLN A 186 -16.20 4.08 30.31
N VAL A 187 -14.95 3.72 30.57
CA VAL A 187 -14.57 2.66 31.52
C VAL A 187 -14.49 3.19 32.95
N SER A 188 -14.98 2.41 33.91
CA SER A 188 -14.82 2.67 35.33
C SER A 188 -14.83 1.40 36.19
N GLY A 189 -14.39 1.51 37.45
CA GLY A 189 -14.50 0.45 38.45
C GLY A 189 -13.49 -0.70 38.35
N VAL A 190 -12.48 -0.62 37.47
CA VAL A 190 -11.47 -1.68 37.29
C VAL A 190 -10.40 -1.60 38.39
N ASP A 191 -10.07 -2.73 39.03
CA ASP A 191 -8.87 -2.83 39.88
C ASP A 191 -7.63 -3.10 39.02
N SER A 192 -7.06 -2.06 38.42
CA SER A 192 -5.91 -2.15 37.52
C SER A 192 -4.64 -2.70 38.19
N LYS A 193 -4.58 -2.74 39.54
CA LYS A 193 -3.46 -3.36 40.26
C LYS A 193 -3.61 -4.88 40.32
N ALA A 194 -4.83 -5.36 40.53
CA ALA A 194 -5.13 -6.78 40.51
C ALA A 194 -5.14 -7.34 39.07
N TYR A 195 -5.61 -6.54 38.12
CA TYR A 195 -5.82 -6.92 36.72
C TYR A 195 -5.11 -5.93 35.78
N PRO A 196 -3.77 -6.01 35.66
CA PRO A 196 -3.01 -5.09 34.80
C PRO A 196 -3.26 -5.29 33.30
N ALA A 197 -3.97 -6.36 32.94
CA ALA A 197 -4.30 -6.71 31.57
C ALA A 197 -5.82 -6.72 31.36
N ALA A 198 -6.60 -6.03 32.21
CA ALA A 198 -8.06 -6.05 32.13
C ALA A 198 -8.56 -5.70 30.71
N THR A 199 -9.63 -6.36 30.30
CA THR A 199 -10.20 -6.27 28.95
C THR A 199 -11.71 -6.09 29.05
N ALA A 200 -12.25 -5.20 28.24
CA ALA A 200 -13.69 -5.06 28.02
C ALA A 200 -14.06 -5.70 26.68
N ALA A 201 -15.15 -6.45 26.62
CA ALA A 201 -15.64 -7.04 25.38
C ALA A 201 -17.17 -6.95 25.27
N PHE A 202 -17.67 -6.87 24.05
CA PHE A 202 -19.09 -7.05 23.75
C PHE A 202 -19.26 -8.13 22.68
N LEU A 203 -20.42 -8.76 22.68
CA LEU A 203 -20.83 -9.69 21.63
C LEU A 203 -21.69 -8.96 20.60
N LEU A 204 -21.22 -8.88 19.36
CA LEU A 204 -22.04 -8.45 18.23
C LEU A 204 -22.78 -9.67 17.67
N ASN A 205 -24.11 -9.62 17.74
CA ASN A 205 -25.01 -10.57 17.09
C ASN A 205 -25.96 -9.80 16.17
N ALA A 206 -25.43 -9.34 15.03
CA ALA A 206 -26.17 -8.61 14.02
C ALA A 206 -25.98 -9.28 12.65
N ASP A 207 -26.91 -9.03 11.73
CA ASP A 207 -26.79 -9.48 10.33
C ASP A 207 -25.78 -8.57 9.60
N PRO A 208 -24.61 -9.10 9.17
CA PRO A 208 -23.58 -8.29 8.53
C PRO A 208 -24.02 -7.66 7.20
N ALA A 209 -25.11 -8.15 6.59
CA ALA A 209 -25.70 -7.53 5.41
C ALA A 209 -26.51 -6.26 5.72
N ARG A 210 -26.82 -6.00 7.00
CA ARG A 210 -27.66 -4.86 7.46
C ARG A 210 -26.93 -3.96 8.45
N THR A 211 -25.95 -4.51 9.17
CA THR A 211 -25.22 -3.82 10.21
C THR A 211 -23.76 -4.22 10.18
N ARG A 212 -22.87 -3.23 10.15
CA ARG A 212 -21.44 -3.41 10.43
C ARG A 212 -21.04 -2.51 11.59
N VAL A 213 -20.00 -2.88 12.33
CA VAL A 213 -19.50 -2.13 13.49
C VAL A 213 -18.01 -1.94 13.39
N LEU A 214 -17.56 -0.69 13.52
CA LEU A 214 -16.14 -0.33 13.68
C LEU A 214 -15.89 0.02 15.15
N LEU A 215 -14.98 -0.71 15.81
CA LEU A 215 -14.47 -0.38 17.15
C LEU A 215 -13.07 0.20 17.01
N MET A 216 -12.92 1.50 17.26
CA MET A 216 -11.67 2.21 17.03
C MET A 216 -10.51 1.68 17.89
N GLU A 217 -10.79 1.36 19.15
CA GLU A 217 -9.78 0.94 20.13
C GLU A 217 -9.63 -0.59 20.22
N GLN A 218 -10.13 -1.34 19.24
CA GLN A 218 -10.12 -2.80 19.28
C GLN A 218 -8.69 -3.34 19.42
N SER A 219 -8.47 -4.22 20.41
CA SER A 219 -7.19 -4.90 20.66
C SER A 219 -7.22 -6.38 20.37
N GLY A 220 -8.43 -6.95 20.19
CA GLY A 220 -8.64 -8.37 20.01
C GLY A 220 -10.06 -8.69 19.60
N GLY A 221 -10.30 -9.97 19.39
CA GLY A 221 -11.63 -10.49 19.16
C GLY A 221 -11.61 -11.97 18.85
N LYS A 222 -12.78 -12.59 18.85
CA LYS A 222 -12.96 -13.98 18.41
C LYS A 222 -14.35 -14.23 17.84
N THR A 223 -14.39 -15.05 16.80
CA THR A 223 -15.64 -15.56 16.23
C THR A 223 -16.22 -16.64 17.14
N LEU A 224 -17.49 -16.53 17.48
CA LEU A 224 -18.28 -17.47 18.27
C LEU A 224 -19.44 -18.03 17.45
N GLU A 225 -20.13 -19.07 17.94
CA GLU A 225 -21.32 -19.60 17.24
C GLU A 225 -22.47 -18.58 17.21
N GLU A 226 -22.59 -17.75 18.26
CA GLU A 226 -23.68 -16.78 18.41
C GLU A 226 -23.39 -15.38 17.86
N GLY A 227 -22.19 -15.14 17.32
CA GLY A 227 -21.78 -13.82 16.83
C GLY A 227 -20.28 -13.62 16.92
N VAL A 228 -19.84 -12.37 16.95
CA VAL A 228 -18.41 -12.04 17.09
C VAL A 228 -18.19 -11.16 18.30
N MET A 229 -17.25 -11.60 19.12
CA MET A 229 -16.81 -10.85 20.28
C MET A 229 -15.66 -9.94 19.84
N ALA A 230 -15.84 -8.63 20.00
CA ALA A 230 -14.78 -7.65 19.87
C ALA A 230 -14.34 -7.22 21.26
N ASP A 231 -13.04 -7.04 21.46
CA ASP A 231 -12.48 -6.69 22.75
C ASP A 231 -11.39 -5.61 22.66
N THR A 232 -11.25 -4.86 23.75
CA THR A 232 -10.29 -3.77 23.93
C THR A 232 -9.70 -3.84 25.34
N TRP A 233 -8.47 -3.36 25.50
CA TRP A 233 -7.88 -3.09 26.82
C TRP A 233 -8.78 -2.15 27.63
N ALA A 234 -8.79 -2.35 28.95
CA ALA A 234 -9.65 -1.61 29.87
C ALA A 234 -8.90 -0.99 31.04
N GLU A 235 -8.76 0.33 31.00
CA GLU A 235 -8.29 1.16 32.09
C GLU A 235 -9.33 2.23 32.49
N ASN A 236 -9.40 2.55 33.79
CA ASN A 236 -10.35 3.53 34.30
C ASN A 236 -10.17 4.90 33.63
N GLY A 237 -11.25 5.44 33.07
CA GLY A 237 -11.25 6.73 32.38
C GLY A 237 -10.96 6.64 30.88
N GLU A 238 -10.58 5.48 30.35
CA GLU A 238 -10.53 5.25 28.91
C GLU A 238 -11.91 5.40 28.27
N ARG A 239 -11.90 5.79 26.99
CA ARG A 239 -13.09 5.93 26.17
C ARG A 239 -12.98 5.03 24.96
N TYR A 240 -14.11 4.45 24.58
CA TYR A 240 -14.22 3.63 23.38
C TYR A 240 -15.17 4.29 22.40
N THR A 241 -14.77 4.33 21.14
CA THR A 241 -15.55 4.87 20.03
C THR A 241 -16.03 3.72 19.17
N VAL A 242 -17.35 3.57 19.08
CA VAL A 242 -17.99 2.55 18.26
C VAL A 242 -18.84 3.22 17.19
N TYR A 243 -18.53 2.96 15.92
CA TYR A 243 -19.35 3.36 14.79
C TYR A 243 -20.20 2.17 14.33
N CYS A 244 -21.52 2.35 14.30
CA CYS A 244 -22.46 1.37 13.79
C CYS A 244 -23.02 1.85 12.44
N PHE A 245 -22.73 1.11 11.38
CA PHE A 245 -23.14 1.39 10.01
C PHE A 245 -24.47 0.68 9.69
N GLY A 246 -25.43 1.40 9.11
CA GLY A 246 -26.71 0.83 8.71
C GLY A 246 -27.71 0.76 9.87
N GLU A 247 -28.22 -0.43 10.18
CA GLU A 247 -29.18 -0.59 11.28
C GLU A 247 -28.50 -0.49 12.64
N ALA A 248 -28.99 0.42 13.48
CA ALA A 248 -28.46 0.66 14.80
C ALA A 248 -28.63 -0.56 15.72
N VAL A 249 -27.55 -0.98 16.38
CA VAL A 249 -27.54 -2.07 17.37
C VAL A 249 -28.05 -1.66 18.76
N GLY A 250 -28.26 -0.37 19.01
CA GLY A 250 -28.58 0.16 20.33
C GLY A 250 -27.35 0.15 21.25
N GLU A 251 -27.59 0.23 22.56
CA GLU A 251 -26.52 0.16 23.56
C GLU A 251 -25.95 -1.26 23.62
N LEU A 252 -24.66 -1.40 23.29
CA LEU A 252 -23.91 -2.64 23.41
C LEU A 252 -23.74 -3.05 24.87
N GLU A 253 -23.93 -4.35 25.14
CA GLU A 253 -23.69 -4.95 26.46
C GLU A 253 -22.22 -5.35 26.59
N TRP A 254 -21.49 -4.61 27.44
CA TRP A 254 -20.08 -4.84 27.71
C TRP A 254 -19.87 -5.71 28.96
N GLN A 255 -18.90 -6.62 28.87
CA GLN A 255 -18.46 -7.47 29.96
C GLN A 255 -16.97 -7.26 30.22
N MET A 256 -16.57 -7.22 31.50
CA MET A 256 -15.18 -7.04 31.92
C MET A 256 -14.51 -8.37 32.25
N TYR A 257 -13.27 -8.54 31.80
CA TYR A 257 -12.47 -9.75 31.98
C TYR A 257 -11.09 -9.44 32.54
N GLU A 258 -10.48 -10.42 33.22
CA GLU A 258 -9.14 -10.28 33.78
C GLU A 258 -8.04 -10.09 32.73
N ASN A 259 -8.27 -10.56 31.50
CA ASN A 259 -7.40 -10.43 30.33
C ASN A 259 -8.10 -10.75 29.01
N GLY A 260 -7.40 -10.48 27.89
CA GLY A 260 -7.87 -10.69 26.52
C GLY A 260 -8.21 -12.13 26.11
N ALA A 261 -7.97 -13.14 26.96
CA ALA A 261 -8.56 -14.47 26.73
C ALA A 261 -10.09 -14.44 26.87
N CYS A 262 -10.62 -13.47 27.61
CA CYS A 262 -12.05 -13.30 27.91
C CYS A 262 -12.68 -14.59 28.46
N GLU A 263 -12.06 -15.18 29.48
CA GLU A 263 -12.52 -16.43 30.13
C GLU A 263 -13.06 -16.21 31.55
N LYS A 264 -12.52 -15.22 32.27
CA LYS A 264 -12.88 -14.96 33.67
C LYS A 264 -13.25 -13.51 33.88
N GLU A 265 -14.50 -13.31 34.28
CA GLU A 265 -15.08 -12.00 34.53
C GLU A 265 -14.53 -11.36 35.81
N ILE A 266 -14.49 -10.03 35.80
CA ILE A 266 -14.06 -9.19 36.92
C ILE A 266 -15.07 -8.05 37.14
N ASP A 267 -14.98 -7.37 38.28
CA ASP A 267 -15.75 -6.16 38.53
C ASP A 267 -15.23 -5.00 37.66
N GLY A 268 -16.16 -4.18 37.18
CA GLY A 268 -15.92 -3.00 36.35
C GLY A 268 -17.19 -2.65 35.56
N ALA A 269 -17.20 -1.49 34.92
CA ALA A 269 -18.31 -1.02 34.10
C ALA A 269 -17.80 -0.28 32.87
N VAL A 270 -18.54 -0.42 31.78
CA VAL A 270 -18.40 0.35 30.55
C VAL A 270 -19.76 0.97 30.28
N GLU A 271 -19.86 2.29 30.48
CA GLU A 271 -21.14 3.02 30.41
C GLU A 271 -21.19 3.86 29.14
N LEU A 272 -22.35 3.86 28.47
CA LEU A 272 -22.59 4.75 27.33
C LEU A 272 -22.68 6.20 27.83
N VAL A 273 -21.81 7.08 27.32
CA VAL A 273 -21.75 8.50 27.72
C VAL A 273 -22.18 9.48 26.64
N ASP A 274 -22.12 9.08 25.37
CA ASP A 274 -22.62 9.89 24.26
C ASP A 274 -23.16 9.03 23.11
N THR A 275 -24.13 9.57 22.39
CA THR A 275 -24.64 8.97 21.15
C THR A 275 -24.96 10.08 20.15
N SER A 276 -24.41 9.95 18.95
CA SER A 276 -24.64 10.88 17.85
C SER A 276 -24.87 10.12 16.55
N ALA A 277 -25.50 10.79 15.58
CA ALA A 277 -25.74 10.23 14.25
C ALA A 277 -25.16 11.17 13.19
N MET A 278 -24.61 10.59 12.14
CA MET A 278 -24.05 11.27 10.98
C MET A 278 -24.33 10.44 9.72
N THR A 279 -24.04 11.00 8.55
CA THR A 279 -24.01 10.19 7.33
C THR A 279 -22.68 9.46 7.22
N PHE A 280 -22.64 8.37 6.47
CA PHE A 280 -21.39 7.67 6.19
C PHE A 280 -20.40 8.56 5.44
N LYS A 281 -20.89 9.42 4.53
CA LYS A 281 -20.07 10.43 3.88
C LYS A 281 -19.41 11.39 4.87
N ASP A 282 -20.14 11.86 5.88
CA ASP A 282 -19.57 12.78 6.90
C ASP A 282 -18.42 12.11 7.66
N LEU A 283 -18.56 10.82 8.01
CA LEU A 283 -17.49 10.05 8.66
C LEU A 283 -16.30 9.82 7.72
N ALA A 284 -16.55 9.36 6.50
CA ALA A 284 -15.50 9.06 5.52
C ALA A 284 -14.66 10.28 5.14
N LEU A 285 -15.20 11.49 5.30
CA LEU A 285 -14.55 12.76 5.00
C LEU A 285 -14.14 13.54 6.26
N GLU A 286 -14.18 12.94 7.45
CA GLU A 286 -13.83 13.62 8.73
C GLU A 286 -12.41 14.22 8.68
N ASP A 287 -11.46 13.48 8.10
CA ASP A 287 -10.05 13.90 7.95
C ASP A 287 -9.71 14.48 6.56
N TRP A 288 -10.70 14.59 5.66
CA TRP A 288 -10.47 15.15 4.34
C TRP A 288 -10.49 16.68 4.36
N SER A 289 -9.60 17.30 3.57
CA SER A 289 -9.64 18.73 3.30
C SER A 289 -9.32 19.05 1.84
N SER A 290 -9.81 20.19 1.34
CA SER A 290 -9.46 20.67 0.01
C SER A 290 -7.98 21.01 -0.17
N GLU A 291 -7.24 21.17 0.93
CA GLU A 291 -5.80 21.47 0.92
C GLU A 291 -4.95 20.19 0.82
N SER A 292 -5.54 19.01 1.00
CA SER A 292 -4.85 17.71 0.91
C SER A 292 -4.29 17.41 -0.48
N GLY A 293 -4.79 18.06 -1.53
CA GLY A 293 -4.48 17.73 -2.93
C GLY A 293 -5.19 16.46 -3.43
N VAL A 294 -6.04 15.84 -2.62
CA VAL A 294 -6.82 14.64 -2.96
C VAL A 294 -8.26 15.05 -3.28
N LEU A 295 -8.80 14.52 -4.39
CA LEU A 295 -10.22 14.74 -4.73
C LEU A 295 -11.12 14.13 -3.65
N GLU A 296 -12.17 14.85 -3.25
CA GLU A 296 -13.13 14.40 -2.21
C GLU A 296 -13.65 12.97 -2.47
N GLN A 297 -13.99 12.67 -3.73
CA GLN A 297 -14.48 11.35 -4.13
C GLN A 297 -13.40 10.27 -4.01
N ASP A 298 -12.15 10.58 -4.34
CA ASP A 298 -11.06 9.60 -4.28
C ASP A 298 -10.71 9.28 -2.81
N TRP A 299 -10.79 10.29 -1.92
CA TRP A 299 -10.66 10.08 -0.48
C TRP A 299 -11.78 9.19 0.07
N TYR A 300 -13.04 9.52 -0.25
CA TYR A 300 -14.19 8.69 0.13
C TYR A 300 -14.04 7.24 -0.35
N ASN A 301 -13.65 7.04 -1.62
CA ASN A 301 -13.49 5.72 -2.21
C ASN A 301 -12.35 4.94 -1.54
N ALA A 302 -11.24 5.61 -1.19
CA ALA A 302 -10.14 4.99 -0.46
C ALA A 302 -10.57 4.56 0.95
N PHE A 303 -11.36 5.36 1.66
CA PHE A 303 -11.91 4.99 2.98
C PHE A 303 -12.86 3.78 2.91
N VAL A 304 -13.71 3.71 1.87
CA VAL A 304 -14.59 2.55 1.64
C VAL A 304 -13.76 1.29 1.39
N GLU A 305 -12.75 1.38 0.53
CA GLU A 305 -11.87 0.25 0.23
C GLU A 305 -11.10 -0.21 1.47
N ASP A 306 -10.62 0.72 2.30
CA ASP A 306 -9.92 0.43 3.56
C ASP A 306 -10.84 -0.34 4.53
N LEU A 307 -12.09 0.12 4.72
CA LEU A 307 -13.08 -0.61 5.51
C LEU A 307 -13.35 -2.02 4.97
N ASN A 308 -13.48 -2.18 3.66
CA ASN A 308 -13.74 -3.48 3.04
C ASN A 308 -12.57 -4.45 3.19
N ARG A 309 -11.33 -3.97 3.13
CA ARG A 309 -10.12 -4.79 3.35
C ARG A 309 -9.96 -5.22 4.80
N SER A 310 -10.40 -4.37 5.72
CA SER A 310 -10.24 -4.56 7.16
C SER A 310 -11.43 -5.25 7.84
N GLU A 311 -12.50 -5.52 7.09
CA GLU A 311 -13.68 -6.22 7.60
C GLU A 311 -13.39 -7.70 7.90
N TRP A 312 -13.71 -8.13 9.11
CA TRP A 312 -13.77 -9.55 9.45
C TRP A 312 -15.05 -10.16 8.84
N ASN A 313 -15.11 -11.48 8.63
CA ASN A 313 -16.23 -12.20 7.97
C ASN A 313 -17.62 -12.13 8.68
N CYS A 314 -17.85 -11.14 9.52
CA CYS A 314 -18.93 -11.05 10.50
C CYS A 314 -19.44 -9.62 10.72
N GLY A 315 -19.01 -8.64 9.92
CA GLY A 315 -19.44 -7.26 10.05
C GLY A 315 -18.77 -6.49 11.20
N ILE A 316 -17.60 -6.93 11.67
CA ILE A 316 -16.75 -6.13 12.56
C ILE A 316 -15.53 -5.66 11.77
N VAL A 317 -15.21 -4.37 11.92
CA VAL A 317 -13.97 -3.76 11.46
C VAL A 317 -13.19 -3.31 12.70
N SER A 318 -11.92 -3.69 12.79
CA SER A 318 -11.04 -3.20 13.85
C SER A 318 -10.47 -1.84 13.46
N GLY A 319 -10.49 -0.88 14.39
CA GLY A 319 -9.80 0.39 14.21
C GLY A 319 -8.29 0.22 14.00
N SER A 320 -7.69 -0.85 14.55
CA SER A 320 -6.29 -1.18 14.30
C SER A 320 -5.99 -1.65 12.88
N ASP A 321 -7.02 -2.10 12.16
CA ASP A 321 -6.88 -2.70 10.84
C ASP A 321 -7.14 -1.66 9.73
N ILE A 322 -7.71 -0.50 10.06
CA ILE A 322 -7.85 0.64 9.12
C ILE A 322 -6.69 1.62 9.27
N HIS A 323 -6.50 2.45 8.26
CA HIS A 323 -5.44 3.46 8.25
C HIS A 323 -5.86 4.71 9.03
N ASP A 324 -5.12 5.02 10.10
CA ASP A 324 -5.28 6.27 10.87
C ASP A 324 -5.08 7.54 10.01
N ASP A 325 -4.30 7.43 8.92
CA ASP A 325 -4.05 8.53 7.99
C ASP A 325 -3.99 7.99 6.56
N LEU A 326 -5.14 8.07 5.88
CA LEU A 326 -5.28 7.63 4.49
C LEU A 326 -4.30 8.34 3.56
N SER A 327 -3.93 9.60 3.83
CA SER A 327 -3.02 10.35 2.96
C SER A 327 -1.66 9.66 2.79
N ARG A 328 -1.31 8.75 3.72
CA ARG A 328 -0.06 7.98 3.71
C ARG A 328 -0.07 6.75 2.80
N VAL A 329 -1.23 6.35 2.32
CA VAL A 329 -1.46 5.07 1.63
C VAL A 329 -2.27 5.27 0.36
N LEU A 330 -2.03 6.37 -0.35
CA LEU A 330 -2.68 6.64 -1.65
C LEU A 330 -1.70 6.46 -2.81
N MET A 331 -2.03 5.57 -3.74
CA MET A 331 -1.46 5.58 -5.09
C MET A 331 -1.94 6.83 -5.82
N ARG A 332 -1.02 7.51 -6.50
CA ARG A 332 -1.34 8.69 -7.31
C ARG A 332 -1.36 8.34 -8.78
N TRP A 333 -2.29 8.95 -9.53
CA TRP A 333 -2.44 8.72 -10.96
C TRP A 333 -2.64 10.03 -11.72
N TYR A 334 -2.03 10.14 -12.89
CA TYR A 334 -2.46 11.13 -13.88
C TYR A 334 -3.50 10.52 -14.79
N GLU A 335 -4.65 11.17 -14.89
CA GLU A 335 -5.70 10.82 -15.84
C GLU A 335 -5.86 11.93 -16.88
N TYR A 336 -5.94 11.57 -18.16
CA TYR A 336 -6.00 12.52 -19.27
C TYR A 336 -6.56 11.88 -20.53
N GLU A 337 -7.06 12.69 -21.46
CA GLU A 337 -7.56 12.22 -22.76
C GLU A 337 -6.48 12.28 -23.85
N LEU A 338 -6.45 11.25 -24.69
CA LEU A 338 -5.64 11.17 -25.90
C LEU A 338 -6.56 10.93 -27.10
N THR A 339 -6.49 11.81 -28.10
CA THR A 339 -7.23 11.65 -29.36
C THR A 339 -6.29 11.42 -30.53
N VAL A 340 -6.54 10.34 -31.30
CA VAL A 340 -5.74 9.95 -32.46
C VAL A 340 -6.62 9.74 -33.68
N GLU A 341 -6.38 10.54 -34.72
CA GLU A 341 -7.10 10.47 -35.99
C GLU A 341 -6.77 9.19 -36.80
N PRO A 342 -7.66 8.74 -37.71
CA PRO A 342 -7.46 7.54 -38.52
C PRO A 342 -6.13 7.53 -39.27
N GLY A 343 -5.35 6.45 -39.14
CA GLY A 343 -4.06 6.29 -39.82
C GLY A 343 -2.98 7.27 -39.37
N LYS A 344 -3.20 8.02 -38.27
CA LYS A 344 -2.21 8.97 -37.73
C LYS A 344 -1.39 8.35 -36.61
N ARG A 345 -0.26 9.00 -36.37
CA ARG A 345 0.62 8.78 -35.23
C ARG A 345 0.63 10.03 -34.38
N VAL A 346 0.75 9.84 -33.08
CA VAL A 346 0.99 10.91 -32.11
C VAL A 346 2.08 10.46 -31.15
N VAL A 347 2.88 11.41 -30.68
CA VAL A 347 3.87 11.21 -29.63
C VAL A 347 3.26 11.68 -28.32
N ASN A 348 3.00 10.76 -27.40
CA ASN A 348 2.51 11.06 -26.08
C ASN A 348 3.65 10.98 -25.06
N THR A 349 3.88 12.04 -24.31
CA THR A 349 4.98 12.12 -23.35
C THR A 349 4.41 12.41 -21.97
N VAL A 350 4.66 11.51 -21.02
CA VAL A 350 4.28 11.67 -19.61
C VAL A 350 5.56 11.83 -18.79
N THR A 351 5.67 12.92 -18.04
CA THR A 351 6.75 13.08 -17.06
C THR A 351 6.17 13.03 -15.65
N ALA A 352 6.78 12.25 -14.78
CA ALA A 352 6.34 12.07 -13.39
C ALA A 352 7.55 12.03 -12.44
N PRO A 353 7.38 12.47 -11.17
CA PRO A 353 8.45 12.35 -10.19
C PRO A 353 8.69 10.86 -9.87
N ILE A 354 9.94 10.51 -9.56
CA ILE A 354 10.28 9.13 -9.16
C ILE A 354 11.08 9.13 -7.86
N TYR A 355 10.58 8.39 -6.88
CA TYR A 355 11.14 8.27 -5.54
C TYR A 355 11.62 6.83 -5.30
N PRO A 356 12.92 6.64 -5.03
CA PRO A 356 13.45 5.33 -4.70
C PRO A 356 13.11 4.92 -3.27
N GLY A 357 13.08 3.60 -3.06
CA GLY A 357 13.23 3.00 -1.74
C GLY A 357 14.69 3.15 -1.30
N ILE A 358 14.93 3.66 -0.09
CA ILE A 358 16.27 3.93 0.44
C ILE A 358 16.64 2.82 1.41
N ASN A 359 17.78 2.15 1.18
CA ASN A 359 18.32 1.19 2.13
C ASN A 359 19.68 1.66 2.65
N THR A 360 19.65 2.15 3.89
CA THR A 360 20.83 2.67 4.61
C THR A 360 21.65 1.59 5.30
N ASN A 361 21.28 0.31 5.18
CA ASN A 361 22.09 -0.81 5.68
C ASN A 361 23.26 -1.16 4.73
N TYR A 362 23.55 -0.30 3.76
CA TYR A 362 24.66 -0.41 2.83
C TYR A 362 25.52 0.85 2.94
N ASP A 363 26.83 0.68 2.74
CA ASP A 363 27.81 1.75 2.64
C ASP A 363 28.53 1.71 1.27
N PRO A 364 28.30 2.70 0.38
CA PRO A 364 27.26 3.72 0.49
C PRO A 364 25.85 3.12 0.36
N SER A 365 24.82 3.89 0.77
CA SER A 365 23.42 3.43 0.69
C SER A 365 23.00 3.10 -0.75
N ILE A 366 21.99 2.26 -0.87
CA ILE A 366 21.42 1.85 -2.16
C ILE A 366 20.00 2.39 -2.33
N TYR A 367 19.63 2.70 -3.57
CA TYR A 367 18.38 3.36 -3.95
C TYR A 367 17.66 2.52 -5.00
N THR A 368 16.53 1.92 -4.64
CA THR A 368 15.76 1.03 -5.50
C THR A 368 14.66 1.79 -6.20
N TYR A 369 14.71 1.85 -7.54
CA TYR A 369 13.69 2.44 -8.39
C TYR A 369 12.83 1.34 -9.00
N THR A 370 11.53 1.58 -9.07
CA THR A 370 10.57 0.66 -9.70
C THR A 370 9.78 1.43 -10.73
N TYR A 371 9.60 0.85 -11.91
CA TYR A 371 8.77 1.39 -12.97
C TYR A 371 7.83 0.27 -13.41
N LEU A 372 6.54 0.59 -13.48
CA LEU A 372 5.55 -0.41 -13.89
C LEU A 372 5.68 -0.58 -15.40
N LEU A 373 5.67 -1.78 -15.92
CA LEU A 373 5.59 -2.14 -17.32
C LEU A 373 4.27 -2.86 -17.59
N SER A 374 3.69 -3.51 -16.57
CA SER A 374 2.40 -4.21 -16.69
C SER A 374 1.25 -3.35 -17.25
N PRO A 375 1.10 -2.04 -16.95
CA PRO A 375 -0.01 -1.26 -17.52
C PRO A 375 0.04 -1.15 -19.05
N ALA A 376 1.25 -1.22 -19.64
CA ALA A 376 1.41 -1.24 -21.09
C ALA A 376 0.90 -2.53 -21.76
N GLN A 377 0.64 -3.59 -21.00
CA GLN A 377 0.02 -4.83 -21.51
C GLN A 377 -1.43 -4.64 -21.93
N THR A 378 -2.07 -3.54 -21.52
CA THR A 378 -3.46 -3.21 -21.91
C THR A 378 -3.59 -2.80 -23.39
N TRP A 379 -2.48 -2.48 -24.06
CA TRP A 379 -2.46 -2.08 -25.46
C TRP A 379 -2.49 -3.28 -26.41
N ARG A 380 -3.07 -3.08 -27.59
CA ARG A 380 -3.28 -4.14 -28.57
C ARG A 380 -1.99 -4.73 -29.15
N ASP A 381 -0.98 -3.89 -29.30
CA ASP A 381 0.35 -4.26 -29.79
C ASP A 381 1.38 -3.35 -29.12
N PHE A 382 2.55 -3.91 -28.79
CA PHE A 382 3.66 -3.21 -28.16
C PHE A 382 4.97 -3.69 -28.79
N ARG A 383 5.67 -2.79 -29.48
CA ARG A 383 6.78 -3.21 -30.37
C ARG A 383 8.16 -3.11 -29.78
N THR A 384 8.57 -1.93 -29.29
CA THR A 384 9.92 -1.70 -28.81
C THR A 384 9.88 -0.93 -27.50
N LEU A 385 10.79 -1.28 -26.59
CA LEU A 385 11.01 -0.56 -25.35
C LEU A 385 12.48 -0.14 -25.30
N ASP A 386 12.71 1.16 -25.32
CA ASP A 386 14.03 1.76 -25.14
C ASP A 386 14.09 2.38 -23.74
N ILE A 387 15.09 2.01 -22.95
CA ILE A 387 15.29 2.48 -21.59
C ILE A 387 16.61 3.23 -21.53
N ARG A 388 16.57 4.43 -20.96
CA ARG A 388 17.72 5.28 -20.70
C ARG A 388 17.72 5.73 -19.25
N VAL A 389 18.81 5.47 -18.54
CA VAL A 389 19.02 5.92 -17.16
C VAL A 389 20.16 6.93 -17.16
N ASN A 390 19.82 8.22 -17.14
CA ASN A 390 20.77 9.33 -17.07
C ASN A 390 21.16 9.56 -15.61
N THR A 391 22.37 9.16 -15.25
CA THR A 391 22.82 9.20 -13.86
C THR A 391 24.35 9.16 -13.75
N PRO A 392 24.96 9.87 -12.77
CA PRO A 392 26.37 9.71 -12.44
C PRO A 392 26.66 8.45 -11.60
N TYR A 393 25.62 7.72 -11.19
CA TYR A 393 25.70 6.59 -10.25
C TYR A 393 25.83 5.24 -10.97
N PHE A 394 26.09 4.19 -10.20
CA PHE A 394 26.22 2.82 -10.71
C PHE A 394 24.90 2.07 -10.57
N ILE A 395 24.45 1.41 -11.64
CA ILE A 395 23.46 0.33 -11.52
C ILE A 395 24.15 -0.88 -10.90
N THR A 396 23.75 -1.26 -9.68
CA THR A 396 24.32 -2.41 -8.95
C THR A 396 23.50 -3.68 -9.11
N GLU A 397 22.19 -3.54 -9.31
CA GLU A 397 21.24 -4.63 -9.54
C GLU A 397 20.16 -4.14 -10.52
N SER A 398 19.62 -5.04 -11.35
CA SER A 398 18.44 -4.78 -12.17
C SER A 398 17.64 -6.05 -12.41
N SER A 399 16.32 -5.93 -12.53
CA SER A 399 15.43 -7.01 -12.96
C SER A 399 15.60 -7.35 -14.44
N LEU A 400 16.13 -6.43 -15.25
CA LEU A 400 16.40 -6.63 -16.67
C LEU A 400 17.91 -6.73 -16.92
N GLU A 401 18.30 -7.70 -17.74
CA GLU A 401 19.68 -7.88 -18.17
C GLU A 401 19.96 -7.06 -19.44
N GLY A 402 21.24 -6.75 -19.69
CA GLY A 402 21.69 -6.20 -20.97
C GLY A 402 21.87 -4.68 -21.02
N PHE A 403 21.79 -3.97 -19.87
CA PHE A 403 22.14 -2.56 -19.83
C PHE A 403 23.58 -2.31 -20.30
N GLU A 404 23.73 -1.45 -21.30
CA GLU A 404 25.02 -0.96 -21.79
C GLU A 404 25.37 0.34 -21.08
N LYS A 405 26.61 0.43 -20.56
CA LYS A 405 27.09 1.65 -19.91
C LYS A 405 27.59 2.64 -20.96
N GLU A 406 27.05 3.84 -20.94
CA GLU A 406 27.39 4.94 -21.86
C GLU A 406 27.93 6.17 -21.11
N GLU A 407 28.34 7.19 -21.87
CA GLU A 407 28.69 8.49 -21.29
C GLU A 407 27.45 9.14 -20.67
N GLY A 408 27.42 9.23 -19.34
CA GLY A 408 26.32 9.86 -18.60
C GLY A 408 25.21 8.91 -18.13
N GLY A 409 25.37 7.59 -18.27
CA GLY A 409 24.37 6.66 -17.76
C GLY A 409 24.38 5.27 -18.39
N TYR A 410 23.17 4.73 -18.58
CA TYR A 410 22.94 3.38 -19.10
C TYR A 410 21.80 3.36 -20.12
N THR A 411 21.88 2.45 -21.08
CA THR A 411 20.87 2.24 -22.12
C THR A 411 20.52 0.75 -22.24
N LEU A 412 19.27 0.45 -22.61
CA LEU A 412 18.80 -0.91 -22.91
C LEU A 412 17.69 -0.82 -23.96
N SER A 413 17.79 -1.58 -25.04
CA SER A 413 16.75 -1.70 -26.06
C SER A 413 16.20 -3.12 -26.09
N LEU A 414 14.86 -3.24 -26.10
CA LEU A 414 14.15 -4.51 -26.10
C LEU A 414 13.13 -4.56 -27.25
N ASP A 415 13.05 -5.72 -27.89
CA ASP A 415 12.03 -6.03 -28.91
C ASP A 415 10.75 -6.51 -28.21
N GLY A 416 10.02 -5.56 -27.62
CA GLY A 416 8.72 -5.76 -26.98
C GLY A 416 8.76 -5.53 -25.48
N LEU A 417 7.63 -5.77 -24.83
CA LEU A 417 7.49 -5.62 -23.38
C LEU A 417 8.05 -6.87 -22.67
N PRO A 418 8.96 -6.73 -21.70
CA PRO A 418 9.47 -7.86 -20.92
C PRO A 418 8.42 -8.39 -19.93
N GLU A 419 8.68 -9.58 -19.36
CA GLU A 419 7.88 -10.10 -18.25
C GLU A 419 8.22 -9.37 -16.93
N GLY A 420 7.19 -8.95 -16.19
CA GLY A 420 7.34 -8.28 -14.90
C GLY A 420 7.70 -6.80 -15.00
N GLU A 421 7.95 -6.20 -13.84
CA GLU A 421 8.23 -4.77 -13.71
C GLU A 421 9.73 -4.44 -13.84
N LEU A 422 10.04 -3.22 -14.29
CA LEU A 422 11.42 -2.73 -14.29
C LEU A 422 11.81 -2.31 -12.87
N VAL A 423 12.82 -2.97 -12.32
CA VAL A 423 13.44 -2.60 -11.04
C VAL A 423 14.92 -2.43 -11.30
N PHE A 424 15.50 -1.34 -10.82
CA PHE A 424 16.95 -1.15 -10.83
C PHE A 424 17.41 -0.44 -9.56
N VAL A 425 18.62 -0.76 -9.13
CA VAL A 425 19.22 -0.24 -7.90
C VAL A 425 20.41 0.62 -8.28
N LEU A 426 20.40 1.88 -7.80
CA LEU A 426 21.51 2.80 -7.95
C LEU A 426 22.31 2.93 -6.65
N SER A 427 23.61 3.10 -6.78
CA SER A 427 24.50 3.46 -5.67
C SER A 427 25.65 4.35 -6.13
N ALA A 428 26.24 5.10 -5.18
CA ALA A 428 27.41 5.93 -5.43
C ALA A 428 28.69 5.11 -5.69
N ASP A 429 28.68 3.83 -5.31
CA ASP A 429 29.76 2.87 -5.57
C ASP A 429 29.21 1.68 -6.39
N GLU A 430 30.06 1.05 -7.20
CA GLU A 430 29.70 -0.13 -7.99
C GLU A 430 29.47 -1.37 -7.11
N HIS A 431 30.09 -1.41 -5.93
CA HIS A 431 30.05 -2.54 -5.01
C HIS A 431 29.75 -2.07 -3.57
N PRO A 432 28.55 -1.52 -3.30
CA PRO A 432 28.19 -1.07 -1.97
C PRO A 432 28.23 -2.24 -0.99
N ALA A 433 28.88 -2.03 0.15
CA ALA A 433 29.05 -3.06 1.16
C ALA A 433 27.85 -3.07 2.10
N LYS A 434 27.20 -4.21 2.25
CA LYS A 434 26.16 -4.35 3.29
C LYS A 434 26.80 -4.19 4.66
N GLU A 435 26.37 -3.20 5.42
CA GLU A 435 26.78 -3.04 6.81
C GLU A 435 26.31 -4.27 7.59
N LEU A 436 27.27 -4.98 8.19
CA LEU A 436 26.96 -6.07 9.09
C LEU A 436 26.30 -5.46 10.34
N PRO A 437 25.22 -6.06 10.88
CA PRO A 437 24.62 -5.56 12.10
C PRO A 437 25.70 -5.43 13.17
N ASN A 438 25.76 -4.28 13.82
CA ASN A 438 26.78 -3.96 14.80
C ASN A 438 26.92 -5.13 15.79
N LEU A 439 28.07 -5.80 15.80
CA LEU A 439 28.33 -6.97 16.64
C LEU A 439 28.07 -6.69 18.13
N ALA A 440 28.02 -5.42 18.55
CA ALA A 440 27.58 -5.00 19.88
C ALA A 440 26.15 -5.47 20.23
N TYR A 441 25.21 -5.51 19.28
CA TYR A 441 23.87 -6.05 19.51
C TYR A 441 23.91 -7.56 19.79
N LEU A 442 24.76 -8.30 19.07
CA LEU A 442 25.00 -9.74 19.31
C LEU A 442 25.62 -9.99 20.69
N VAL A 443 26.51 -9.10 21.15
CA VAL A 443 27.08 -9.11 22.51
C VAL A 443 26.00 -8.84 23.57
N PHE A 444 24.99 -8.02 23.27
CA PHE A 444 23.87 -7.73 24.17
C PHE A 444 22.97 -8.95 24.41
N TYR A 445 22.74 -9.78 23.38
CA TYR A 445 21.94 -11.01 23.49
C TYR A 445 22.74 -12.24 23.96
N LEU A 446 24.08 -12.21 23.87
CA LEU A 446 24.96 -13.27 24.35
C LEU A 446 24.66 -13.76 25.79
N PRO A 447 24.45 -12.88 26.79
CA PRO A 447 24.11 -13.30 28.15
C PRO A 447 22.73 -13.96 28.29
N ILE A 448 21.82 -13.79 27.33
CA ILE A 448 20.50 -14.44 27.29
C ILE A 448 20.59 -15.78 26.54
N LEU A 449 21.34 -15.84 25.44
CA LEU A 449 21.52 -17.05 24.63
C LEU A 449 22.36 -18.13 25.33
N LEU A 450 23.40 -17.74 26.07
CA LEU A 450 24.28 -18.68 26.80
C LEU A 450 23.55 -19.55 27.84
N PRO A 451 22.68 -19.03 28.73
CA PRO A 451 21.94 -19.86 29.67
C PRO A 451 20.91 -20.76 28.98
N ILE A 452 20.28 -20.32 27.88
CA ILE A 452 19.37 -21.16 27.08
C ILE A 452 20.14 -22.33 26.45
N LEU A 453 21.31 -22.06 25.85
CA LEU A 453 22.16 -23.09 25.26
C LEU A 453 22.67 -24.08 26.33
N ALA A 454 23.00 -23.59 27.53
CA ALA A 454 23.36 -24.43 28.67
C ALA A 454 22.19 -25.31 29.15
N LEU A 455 20.97 -24.76 29.21
CA LEU A 455 19.74 -25.49 29.55
C LEU A 455 19.45 -26.64 28.57
N ILE A 456 19.84 -26.51 27.31
CA ILE A 456 19.67 -27.55 26.28
C ILE A 456 20.82 -28.56 26.31
N LEU A 457 22.07 -28.09 26.43
CA LEU A 457 23.26 -28.95 26.38
C LEU A 457 23.47 -29.77 27.66
N ILE A 458 23.16 -29.23 28.84
CA ILE A 458 23.35 -29.93 30.12
C ILE A 458 22.53 -31.23 30.19
N PRO A 459 21.22 -31.27 29.87
CA PRO A 459 20.45 -32.51 29.82
C PRO A 459 21.02 -33.52 28.82
N VAL A 460 21.44 -33.08 27.63
CA VAL A 460 22.01 -33.94 26.59
C VAL A 460 23.31 -34.58 27.05
N VAL A 461 24.20 -33.80 27.67
CA VAL A 461 25.44 -34.30 28.26
C VAL A 461 25.16 -35.26 29.43
N VAL A 462 24.20 -34.93 30.30
CA VAL A 462 23.78 -35.81 31.41
C VAL A 462 23.22 -37.13 30.90
N ILE A 463 22.41 -37.12 29.83
CA ILE A 463 21.88 -38.33 29.18
C ILE A 463 23.02 -39.16 28.57
N LEU A 464 23.96 -38.53 27.88
CA LEU A 464 25.11 -39.21 27.28
C LEU A 464 26.04 -39.84 28.34
N VAL A 465 26.30 -39.13 29.45
CA VAL A 465 27.11 -39.63 30.58
C VAL A 465 26.39 -40.76 31.33
N ARG A 466 25.07 -40.64 31.59
CA ARG A 466 24.27 -41.72 32.19
C ARG A 466 24.21 -42.96 31.30
N ARG A 467 24.16 -42.81 29.98
CA ARG A 467 24.22 -43.93 29.02
C ARG A 467 25.58 -44.62 29.01
N ARG A 468 26.69 -43.89 29.22
CA ARG A 468 28.03 -44.49 29.37
C ARG A 468 28.20 -45.24 30.69
N ARG A 469 27.70 -44.71 31.82
CA ARG A 469 27.78 -45.38 33.13
C ARG A 469 26.91 -46.63 33.28
N LYS A 470 25.90 -46.83 32.42
CA LYS A 470 25.11 -48.08 32.37
C LYS A 470 25.71 -49.16 31.46
N ARG A 471 26.81 -48.87 30.76
CA ARG A 471 27.52 -49.81 29.86
C ARG A 471 28.89 -50.24 30.39
N LEU A 472 29.30 -49.72 31.54
CA LEU A 472 30.37 -50.24 32.41
C LEU A 472 29.68 -50.94 33.58
#